data_AF-A0A8J3C9T3-F1
#
_entry.id   AF-A0A8J3C9T3-F1
#
_cell.length_a   1.000
_cell.length_b   1.000
_cell.length_c   1.000
_cell.angle_alpha   90.00
_cell.angle_beta   90.00
_cell.angle_gamma   90.00
#
_symmetry.space_group_name_H-M   'P 1'
#
loop_
_entity.id
_entity.type
_entity.pdbx_description
1 polymer ?
#
loop_
_entity_poly.entity_id
_entity_poly.type
_entity_poly.pdbx_seq_one_letter_code
_entity_poly.pdbx_strand_id
1 'polypeptide(L)'
;MANTPVTVNYEPAGEDWKVVVTAGEKERTAEASGLVAARDRAEEIVEELVPQADRRTVVHLLEGNAFDFTAAYLQARHGELPAGWWEEPAADRREAATESTEPDTEKADEADEAVLADEAVQEGEPVGGRG
;
A
#
# COMPACT_ATOMS: atom_id res chain seq x y z
N MET A 1 -21.97 -21.57 8.11
CA MET A 1 -22.17 -20.46 9.08
C MET A 1 -21.39 -19.27 8.55
N ALA A 2 -21.88 -18.03 8.74
CA ALA A 2 -21.10 -16.85 8.41
C ALA A 2 -20.05 -16.63 9.51
N ASN A 3 -18.78 -16.54 9.12
CA ASN A 3 -17.67 -16.26 10.04
C ASN A 3 -17.36 -14.77 9.92
N THR A 4 -17.99 -13.94 10.75
CA THR A 4 -17.69 -12.51 10.80
C THR A 4 -16.20 -12.32 11.13
N PRO A 5 -15.42 -11.57 10.34
CA PRO A 5 -14.02 -11.34 10.66
C PRO A 5 -13.91 -10.58 11.99
N VAL A 6 -12.82 -10.83 12.70
CA VAL A 6 -12.43 -10.02 13.85
C VAL A 6 -11.54 -8.90 13.33
N THR A 7 -11.92 -7.66 13.61
CA THR A 7 -11.13 -6.48 13.25
C THR A 7 -10.34 -6.03 14.47
N VAL A 8 -9.07 -5.66 14.27
CA VAL A 8 -8.24 -5.01 15.28
C VAL A 8 -7.80 -3.65 14.74
N ASN A 9 -8.28 -2.57 15.34
CA ASN A 9 -7.80 -1.22 15.05
C ASN A 9 -6.71 -0.82 16.05
N TYR A 10 -5.62 -0.28 15.54
CA TYR A 10 -4.50 0.29 16.29
C TYR A 10 -4.54 1.81 16.16
N GLU A 11 -4.32 2.50 17.26
CA GLU A 11 -4.26 3.96 17.36
C GLU A 11 -2.98 4.35 18.13
N PRO A 12 -2.07 5.16 17.56
CA PRO A 12 -0.87 5.60 18.25
C PRO A 12 -1.20 6.61 19.36
N ALA A 13 -0.68 6.38 20.57
CA ALA A 13 -0.94 7.18 21.77
C ALA A 13 0.37 7.73 22.38
N GLY A 14 1.26 8.23 21.52
CA GLY A 14 2.62 8.61 21.90
C GLY A 14 3.58 7.43 21.81
N GLU A 15 4.19 7.03 22.94
CA GLU A 15 5.01 5.81 23.04
C GLU A 15 4.15 4.54 23.23
N ASP A 16 2.93 4.72 23.76
CA ASP A 16 1.93 3.68 23.93
C ASP A 16 1.00 3.56 22.72
N TRP A 17 0.31 2.43 22.64
CA TRP A 17 -0.59 2.06 21.55
C TRP A 17 -1.93 1.59 22.09
N LYS A 18 -3.01 2.24 21.66
CA LYS A 18 -4.39 1.82 21.92
C LYS A 18 -4.80 0.79 20.88
N VAL A 19 -5.46 -0.27 21.33
CA VAL A 19 -5.90 -1.43 20.53
C VAL A 19 -7.38 -1.63 20.76
N VAL A 20 -8.19 -1.61 19.70
CA VAL A 20 -9.63 -1.89 19.72
C VAL A 20 -9.91 -3.15 18.91
N VAL A 21 -10.41 -4.21 19.56
CA VAL A 21 -10.75 -5.49 18.96
C VAL A 21 -12.27 -5.64 18.87
N THR A 22 -12.80 -5.71 17.65
CA THR A 22 -14.24 -5.81 17.36
C THR A 22 -14.56 -7.15 16.70
N ALA A 23 -15.45 -7.93 17.31
CA ALA A 23 -15.86 -9.27 16.87
C ALA A 23 -17.39 -9.35 16.79
N GLY A 24 -17.96 -8.88 15.67
CA GLY A 24 -19.40 -8.70 15.54
C GLY A 24 -19.91 -7.61 16.48
N GLU A 25 -20.87 -7.92 17.35
CA GLU A 25 -21.41 -7.00 18.37
C GLU A 25 -20.53 -6.88 19.62
N LYS A 26 -19.43 -7.65 19.73
CA LYS A 26 -18.50 -7.57 20.86
C LYS A 26 -17.35 -6.61 20.56
N GLU A 27 -17.00 -5.78 21.53
CA GLU A 27 -15.79 -4.93 21.48
C GLU A 27 -14.97 -5.03 22.77
N ARG A 28 -13.64 -4.92 22.63
CA ARG A 28 -12.68 -4.82 23.72
C ARG A 28 -11.58 -3.83 23.37
N THR A 29 -11.17 -3.04 24.35
CA THR A 29 -10.06 -2.08 24.21
C THR A 29 -8.96 -2.41 25.20
N ALA A 30 -7.71 -2.26 24.78
CA ALA A 30 -6.52 -2.35 25.64
C ALA A 30 -5.45 -1.35 25.18
N GLU A 31 -4.42 -1.19 26.01
CA GLU A 31 -3.27 -0.31 25.77
C GLU A 31 -1.98 -1.12 26.01
N ALA A 32 -0.94 -0.85 25.23
CA ALA A 32 0.37 -1.48 25.38
C ALA A 32 1.51 -0.59 24.85
N SER A 33 2.68 -0.66 25.47
CA SER A 33 3.85 0.13 25.06
C SER A 33 4.54 -0.47 23.82
N GLY A 34 4.52 0.26 22.71
CA GLY A 34 5.04 -0.19 21.42
C GLY A 34 4.14 -1.17 20.62
N LEU A 35 4.13 -1.01 19.30
CA LEU A 35 3.24 -1.74 18.37
C LEU A 35 3.36 -3.28 18.42
N VAL A 36 4.54 -3.83 18.75
CA VAL A 36 4.74 -5.28 18.86
C VAL A 36 3.98 -5.84 20.07
N ALA A 37 4.10 -5.20 21.24
CA ALA A 37 3.34 -5.58 22.43
C ALA A 37 1.83 -5.36 22.24
N ALA A 38 1.44 -4.29 21.53
CA ALA A 38 0.06 -4.05 21.13
C ALA A 38 -0.49 -5.17 20.22
N ARG A 39 0.31 -5.70 19.28
CA ARG A 39 -0.07 -6.86 18.47
C ARG A 39 -0.25 -8.11 19.32
N ASP A 40 0.64 -8.38 20.26
CA ASP A 40 0.56 -9.59 21.08
C ASP A 40 -0.62 -9.52 22.07
N ARG A 41 -0.87 -8.35 22.69
CA ARG A 41 -2.08 -8.11 23.51
C ARG A 41 -3.38 -8.19 22.69
N ALA A 42 -3.35 -7.88 21.39
CA ALA A 42 -4.51 -8.10 20.53
C ALA A 42 -4.87 -9.58 20.41
N GLU A 43 -3.91 -10.47 20.19
CA GLU A 43 -4.17 -11.91 20.04
C GLU A 43 -4.83 -12.51 21.29
N GLU A 44 -4.36 -12.13 22.47
CA GLU A 44 -4.97 -12.51 23.75
C GLU A 44 -6.45 -12.12 23.81
N ILE A 45 -6.78 -10.89 23.39
CA ILE A 45 -8.17 -10.39 23.36
C ILE A 45 -9.01 -11.12 22.30
N VAL A 46 -8.43 -11.50 21.17
CA VAL A 46 -9.14 -12.32 20.16
C VAL A 46 -9.40 -13.74 20.70
N GLU A 47 -8.51 -14.31 21.52
CA GLU A 47 -8.75 -15.56 22.26
C GLU A 47 -9.84 -15.41 23.33
N GLU A 48 -9.84 -14.34 24.11
CA GLU A 48 -10.91 -14.01 25.07
C GLU A 48 -12.29 -13.86 24.37
N LEU A 49 -12.33 -13.20 23.22
CA LEU A 49 -13.57 -12.89 22.49
C LEU A 49 -14.14 -14.05 21.68
N VAL A 50 -13.27 -14.86 21.06
CA VAL A 50 -13.64 -15.93 20.11
C VAL A 50 -12.84 -17.23 20.37
N PRO A 51 -13.04 -17.90 21.53
CA PRO A 51 -12.23 -19.06 21.95
C PRO A 51 -12.54 -20.39 21.23
N GLN A 52 -13.55 -20.45 20.36
CA GLN A 52 -14.02 -21.69 19.69
C GLN A 52 -14.15 -21.57 18.16
N ALA A 53 -13.30 -20.76 17.53
CA ALA A 53 -13.25 -20.65 16.07
C ALA A 53 -11.96 -21.28 15.52
N ASP A 54 -12.05 -22.55 15.08
CA ASP A 54 -10.93 -23.29 14.45
C ASP A 54 -10.28 -22.55 13.25
N ARG A 55 -11.02 -21.60 12.65
CA ARG A 55 -10.56 -20.71 11.57
C ARG A 55 -11.16 -19.31 11.73
N ARG A 56 -10.64 -18.52 12.67
CA ARG A 56 -10.95 -17.07 12.77
C ARG A 56 -10.14 -16.27 11.73
N THR A 57 -10.81 -15.39 10.98
CA THR A 57 -10.12 -14.38 10.16
C THR A 57 -9.89 -13.15 11.04
N VAL A 58 -8.64 -12.75 11.25
CA VAL A 58 -8.28 -11.49 11.93
C VAL A 58 -7.77 -10.49 10.90
N VAL A 59 -8.23 -9.24 10.98
CA VAL A 59 -7.81 -8.13 10.12
C VAL A 59 -7.24 -7.04 11.01
N HIS A 60 -5.95 -6.76 10.87
CA HIS A 60 -5.25 -5.71 11.61
C HIS A 60 -5.25 -4.42 10.79
N LEU A 61 -5.61 -3.29 11.40
CA LEU A 61 -5.79 -1.98 10.79
C LEU A 61 -5.11 -0.91 11.63
N LEU A 62 -4.32 -0.02 11.02
CA LEU A 62 -3.80 1.19 11.67
C LEU A 62 -4.69 2.36 11.24
N GLU A 63 -5.41 2.95 12.19
CA GLU A 63 -6.40 4.02 11.92
C GLU A 63 -7.38 3.67 10.77
N GLY A 64 -7.77 2.39 10.68
CA GLY A 64 -8.63 1.84 9.63
C GLY A 64 -7.92 1.25 8.40
N ASN A 65 -6.59 1.37 8.25
CA ASN A 65 -5.84 0.89 7.09
C ASN A 65 -4.97 -0.36 7.38
N ALA A 66 -5.19 -1.44 6.64
CA ALA A 66 -4.42 -2.68 6.75
C ALA A 66 -2.98 -2.57 6.21
N PHE A 67 -2.75 -1.71 5.21
CA PHE A 67 -1.42 -1.51 4.62
C PHE A 67 -0.49 -0.81 5.61
N ASP A 68 -0.95 0.28 6.22
CA ASP A 68 -0.15 1.08 7.15
C ASP A 68 0.21 0.28 8.41
N PHE A 69 -0.71 -0.53 8.94
CA PHE A 69 -0.40 -1.49 10.00
C PHE A 69 0.71 -2.46 9.57
N THR A 70 0.62 -3.02 8.36
CA THR A 70 1.58 -4.01 7.87
C THR A 70 2.97 -3.39 7.71
N ALA A 71 3.06 -2.16 7.20
CA ALA A 71 4.31 -1.41 7.10
C ALA A 71 4.90 -1.11 8.49
N ALA A 72 4.12 -0.52 9.40
CA ALA A 72 4.55 -0.16 10.74
C ALA A 72 4.95 -1.38 11.59
N TYR A 73 4.21 -2.49 11.51
CA TYR A 73 4.53 -3.72 12.24
C TYR A 73 5.83 -4.36 11.75
N LEU A 74 6.11 -4.34 10.44
CA LEU A 74 7.38 -4.83 9.89
C LEU A 74 8.54 -3.94 10.33
N GLN A 75 8.40 -2.62 10.27
CA GLN A 75 9.41 -1.66 10.78
C GLN A 75 9.69 -1.90 12.27
N ALA A 76 8.66 -1.96 13.10
CA ALA A 76 8.79 -2.17 14.55
C ALA A 76 9.40 -3.54 14.90
N ARG A 77 9.16 -4.58 14.08
CA ARG A 77 9.65 -5.94 14.34
C ARG A 77 11.09 -6.19 13.86
N HIS A 78 11.53 -5.54 12.80
CA HIS A 78 12.88 -5.72 12.25
C HIS A 78 13.92 -4.78 12.88
N GLY A 79 13.49 -3.82 13.71
CA GLY A 79 14.28 -2.63 14.02
C GLY A 79 14.19 -1.63 12.87
N GLU A 80 14.48 -0.37 13.17
CA GLU A 80 14.33 0.73 12.21
C GLU A 80 15.07 0.45 10.90
N LEU A 81 14.31 0.25 9.81
CA LEU A 81 14.80 0.61 8.48
C LEU A 81 15.06 2.12 8.51
N PRO A 82 16.18 2.59 7.94
CA PRO A 82 16.67 3.94 8.21
C PRO A 82 15.63 5.01 7.83
N ALA A 83 15.49 6.01 8.71
CA ALA A 83 14.55 7.11 8.55
C ALA A 83 14.64 7.72 7.13
N GLY A 84 13.50 7.81 6.46
CA GLY A 84 13.41 8.10 5.01
C GLY A 84 13.04 6.90 4.13
N TRP A 85 12.83 5.70 4.69
CA TRP A 85 12.17 4.58 3.97
C TRP A 85 10.66 4.79 3.73
N TRP A 86 10.10 5.86 4.28
CA TRP A 86 8.84 6.45 3.86
C TRP A 86 9.12 7.92 3.48
N GLU A 87 8.90 8.27 2.21
CA GLU A 87 8.48 9.63 1.88
C GLU A 87 7.00 9.74 2.28
N GLU A 88 6.61 10.83 2.94
CA GLU A 88 5.18 11.17 3.04
C GLU A 88 4.59 11.24 1.62
N PRO A 89 3.40 10.68 1.37
CA PRO A 89 2.74 10.81 0.08
C PRO A 89 2.40 12.29 -0.13
N ALA A 90 3.20 12.97 -0.94
CA ALA A 90 3.32 14.43 -0.97
C ALA A 90 1.98 15.18 -0.99
N ALA A 91 1.50 15.53 0.20
CA ALA A 91 0.33 16.38 0.40
C ALA A 91 0.54 17.79 -0.19
N ASP A 92 1.82 18.18 -0.33
CA ASP A 92 2.25 19.35 -1.09
C ASP A 92 2.94 18.96 -2.42
N ARG A 93 2.13 18.57 -3.40
CA ARG A 93 2.46 18.73 -4.82
C ARG A 93 1.32 19.44 -5.56
N ARG A 94 0.80 20.51 -4.96
CA ARG A 94 -0.17 21.42 -5.59
C ARG A 94 0.24 22.90 -5.62
N GLU A 95 1.39 23.27 -5.05
CA GLU A 95 1.98 24.62 -5.19
C GLU A 95 3.35 24.64 -5.92
N ALA A 96 3.55 23.73 -6.89
CA ALA A 96 4.72 23.70 -7.77
C ALA A 96 4.39 23.44 -9.27
N ALA A 97 3.21 23.86 -9.73
CA ALA A 97 2.92 23.95 -11.16
C ALA A 97 3.32 25.34 -11.67
N THR A 98 4.49 25.43 -12.31
CA THR A 98 5.05 26.70 -12.80
C THR A 98 4.20 27.36 -13.88
N GLU A 99 4.15 28.68 -13.81
CA GLU A 99 3.78 29.59 -14.90
C GLU A 99 4.38 29.17 -16.25
N SER A 100 3.54 28.81 -17.22
CA SER A 100 3.87 28.75 -18.65
C SER A 100 2.60 28.65 -19.50
N THR A 101 1.79 29.70 -19.50
CA THR A 101 0.54 29.77 -20.28
C THR A 101 0.78 30.44 -21.64
N GLU A 102 1.40 29.72 -22.58
CA GLU A 102 1.49 30.14 -23.99
C GLU A 102 1.28 28.96 -24.98
N PRO A 103 0.00 28.71 -25.35
CA PRO A 103 -0.42 28.41 -26.72
C PRO A 103 -1.39 29.51 -27.20
N ASP A 104 -1.59 29.82 -28.49
CA ASP A 104 -1.16 29.25 -29.79
C ASP A 104 -0.94 30.46 -30.75
N THR A 105 -0.44 30.40 -32.00
CA THR A 105 -1.28 30.17 -33.19
C THR A 105 -0.47 30.31 -34.51
N GLU A 106 -0.28 29.21 -35.23
CA GLU A 106 -0.43 29.03 -36.70
C GLU A 106 0.45 29.72 -37.82
N LYS A 107 1.12 28.86 -38.63
CA LYS A 107 1.41 28.88 -40.11
C LYS A 107 2.58 29.65 -40.78
N ALA A 108 2.86 29.15 -42.00
CA ALA A 108 3.66 29.66 -43.14
C ALA A 108 5.19 29.46 -43.09
N ASP A 109 5.89 29.00 -44.16
CA ASP A 109 5.48 28.32 -45.41
C ASP A 109 6.72 27.71 -46.15
N GLU A 110 6.53 26.73 -47.07
CA GLU A 110 7.50 26.22 -48.10
C GLU A 110 8.92 25.72 -47.65
N ALA A 111 9.72 24.91 -48.36
CA ALA A 111 9.59 24.03 -49.56
C ALA A 111 10.79 23.01 -49.61
N ASP A 112 10.86 22.17 -50.67
CA ASP A 112 11.92 21.20 -51.09
C ASP A 112 12.23 20.00 -50.14
N GLU A 113 12.29 18.73 -50.56
CA GLU A 113 13.11 18.03 -51.60
C GLU A 113 14.62 17.93 -51.25
N ALA A 114 15.34 16.79 -51.34
CA ALA A 114 15.02 15.34 -51.50
C ALA A 114 16.26 14.52 -51.00
N VAL A 115 16.55 13.21 -51.20
CA VAL A 115 16.05 12.11 -52.07
C VAL A 115 16.38 10.72 -51.45
N LEU A 116 15.59 9.69 -51.81
CA LEU A 116 15.88 8.25 -52.01
C LEU A 116 17.11 7.55 -51.37
N ALA A 117 16.85 6.52 -50.54
CA ALA A 117 17.25 5.09 -50.68
C ALA A 117 16.56 4.28 -49.54
N ASP A 118 15.83 3.18 -49.77
CA ASP A 118 16.27 1.79 -50.06
C ASP A 118 17.16 1.21 -48.92
N GLU A 119 16.94 0.01 -48.37
CA GLU A 119 16.37 -1.23 -48.93
C GLU A 119 15.53 -1.99 -47.86
N ALA A 120 14.62 -2.91 -48.25
CA ALA A 120 13.78 -3.68 -47.32
C ALA A 120 13.75 -5.19 -47.61
N VAL A 121 14.42 -5.99 -46.76
CA VAL A 121 14.52 -7.46 -46.90
C VAL A 121 14.44 -8.16 -45.52
N GLN A 122 13.38 -8.95 -45.32
CA GLN A 122 13.30 -10.38 -44.88
C GLN A 122 14.34 -10.92 -43.85
N GLU A 123 14.07 -11.90 -42.98
CA GLU A 123 12.92 -12.82 -42.75
C GLU A 123 13.11 -13.47 -41.34
N GLY A 124 12.15 -14.28 -40.82
CA GLY A 124 12.45 -15.10 -39.62
C GLY A 124 11.28 -15.66 -38.81
N GLU A 125 10.45 -16.55 -39.39
CA GLU A 125 9.52 -17.38 -38.59
C GLU A 125 10.26 -18.49 -37.80
N PRO A 126 9.80 -18.82 -36.57
CA PRO A 126 10.14 -20.08 -35.91
C PRO A 126 8.94 -21.04 -35.87
N VAL A 127 8.62 -21.71 -36.99
CA VAL A 127 7.54 -22.72 -37.04
C VAL A 127 8.07 -24.17 -37.14
N GLY A 128 7.71 -24.98 -36.14
CA GLY A 128 7.55 -26.45 -36.19
C GLY A 128 8.67 -27.32 -36.80
N GLY A 129 9.45 -27.99 -35.94
CA GLY A 129 10.35 -29.09 -36.34
C GLY A 129 10.50 -30.18 -35.27
N ARG A 130 9.67 -31.23 -35.34
CA ARG A 130 9.92 -32.53 -34.67
C ARG A 130 10.39 -33.54 -35.73
N GLY A 131 11.46 -34.27 -35.44
CA GLY A 131 12.03 -35.31 -36.28
C GLY A 131 13.25 -35.92 -35.61
#